data_AF-A0A1C5SKX0-F1
#
_entry.id   AF-A0A1C5SKX0-F1
#
_cell.length_a   1.000
_cell.length_b   1.000
_cell.length_c   1.000
_cell.angle_alpha   90.00
_cell.angle_beta   90.00
_cell.angle_gamma   90.00
#
_symmetry.space_group_name_H-M   'P 1'
#
loop_
_entity.id
_entity.type
_entity.pdbx_description
1 polymer ?
#
loop_
_entity_poly.entity_id
_entity_poly.type
_entity_poly.pdbx_seq_one_letter_code
_entity_poly.pdbx_strand_id
1 'polypeptide(L)'
;MKKIITSIFIAFMMITTIIPVNALEENMSIEYLSNGDYIETTIVSNINTLARSSKSGTKTEKYKNASGEVMWSISVTGTFSYNGSSCTCTKATVSTTKPSSMWSLSNKKASKSGNKAIASVTGHAPGVTVTRTVTLTCSPSGNLS
;
A
#
# COMPACT_ATOMS: atom_id res chain seq x y z
N MET A 1 30.67 -49.79 15.18
CA MET A 1 29.64 -49.40 14.19
C MET A 1 28.45 -48.61 14.77
N LYS A 2 28.51 -48.10 16.02
CA LYS A 2 27.41 -47.29 16.61
C LYS A 2 27.62 -45.77 16.55
N LYS A 3 28.87 -45.30 16.43
CA LYS A 3 29.20 -43.85 16.41
C LYS A 3 29.10 -43.19 15.03
N ILE A 4 29.10 -43.98 13.95
CA ILE A 4 29.03 -43.47 12.57
C ILE A 4 27.57 -43.14 12.20
N ILE A 5 26.60 -43.85 12.79
CA ILE A 5 25.16 -43.65 12.54
C ILE A 5 24.67 -42.34 13.18
N THR A 6 25.23 -41.93 14.32
CA THR A 6 24.88 -40.67 14.98
C THR A 6 25.41 -39.43 14.22
N SER A 7 26.54 -39.58 13.51
CA SER A 7 27.15 -38.47 12.76
C SER A 7 26.42 -38.17 11.44
N ILE A 8 25.71 -39.14 10.86
CA ILE A 8 24.96 -38.97 9.61
C ILE A 8 23.60 -38.31 9.87
N PHE A 9 23.02 -38.50 11.06
CA PHE A 9 21.75 -37.87 11.45
C PHE A 9 21.89 -36.36 11.72
N ILE A 10 23.09 -35.89 12.10
CA ILE A 10 23.37 -34.46 12.34
C ILE A 10 23.60 -33.70 11.01
N ALA A 11 24.10 -34.39 9.98
CA ALA A 11 24.32 -33.80 8.66
C ALA A 11 23.00 -33.56 7.86
N PHE A 12 21.91 -34.22 8.24
CA PHE A 12 20.61 -34.10 7.56
C PHE A 12 19.69 -33.01 8.17
N MET A 13 20.08 -32.39 9.29
CA MET A 13 19.27 -31.38 9.96
C MET A 13 19.50 -29.94 9.44
N MET A 14 20.43 -29.75 8.49
CA MET A 14 20.69 -28.46 7.82
C MET A 14 19.87 -28.27 6.52
N ILE A 15 18.67 -28.86 6.42
CA ILE A 15 17.69 -28.39 5.45
C ILE A 15 17.02 -27.18 6.09
N THR A 16 17.76 -26.06 6.07
CA THR A 16 17.28 -24.75 6.50
C THR A 16 16.04 -24.43 5.69
N THR A 17 14.93 -24.23 6.38
CA THR A 17 13.69 -23.70 5.84
C THR A 17 13.99 -22.37 5.16
N ILE A 18 13.99 -22.36 3.83
CA ILE A 18 14.00 -21.11 3.05
C ILE A 18 12.60 -20.51 3.24
N ILE A 19 12.42 -19.76 4.31
CA ILE A 19 11.22 -18.95 4.48
C ILE A 19 11.29 -17.90 3.37
N PRO A 20 10.30 -17.81 2.46
CA PRO A 20 10.29 -16.73 1.50
C PRO A 20 10.21 -15.40 2.26
N VAL A 21 11.27 -14.60 2.18
CA VAL A 21 11.22 -13.20 2.58
C VAL A 21 10.44 -12.47 1.50
N ASN A 22 9.23 -12.04 1.85
CA ASN A 22 8.48 -11.08 1.05
C ASN A 22 9.11 -9.71 1.30
N ALA A 23 9.81 -9.16 0.30
CA ALA A 23 10.33 -7.81 0.38
C ALA A 23 9.16 -6.80 0.34
N LEU A 24 9.21 -5.80 1.23
CA LEU A 24 8.27 -4.68 1.27
C LEU A 24 8.92 -3.50 0.56
N GLU A 25 8.33 -3.03 -0.53
CA GLU A 25 8.79 -1.83 -1.22
C GLU A 25 7.95 -0.65 -0.72
N GLU A 26 8.61 0.32 -0.09
CA GLU A 26 8.00 1.53 0.45
C GLU A 26 8.55 2.77 -0.25
N ASN A 27 7.68 3.58 -0.85
CA ASN A 27 8.04 4.87 -1.44
C ASN A 27 7.27 5.99 -0.73
N MET A 28 7.95 7.07 -0.36
CA MET A 28 7.38 8.20 0.37
C MET A 28 7.60 9.53 -0.36
N SER A 29 6.60 10.40 -0.31
CA SER A 29 6.68 11.77 -0.83
C SER A 29 5.83 12.73 -0.01
N ILE A 30 6.18 14.02 -0.05
CA ILE A 30 5.50 15.08 0.70
C ILE A 30 5.10 16.20 -0.27
N GLU A 31 3.85 16.63 -0.19
CA GLU A 31 3.28 17.79 -0.89
C GLU A 31 2.93 18.87 0.14
N TYR A 32 3.57 20.03 0.11
CA TYR A 32 3.26 21.16 0.99
C TYR A 32 2.12 22.01 0.43
N LEU A 33 1.15 22.35 1.27
CA LEU A 33 0.01 23.20 0.94
C LEU A 33 0.30 24.66 1.30
N SER A 34 -0.40 25.59 0.65
CA SER A 34 -0.16 27.03 0.82
C SER A 34 -0.45 27.56 2.24
N ASN A 35 -1.24 26.83 3.03
CA ASN A 35 -1.56 27.15 4.42
C ASN A 35 -0.54 26.57 5.44
N GLY A 36 0.51 25.90 4.97
CA GLY A 36 1.53 25.28 5.81
C GLY A 36 1.23 23.82 6.21
N ASP A 37 0.03 23.33 5.94
CA ASP A 37 -0.30 21.90 6.05
C ASP A 37 0.40 21.11 4.94
N TYR A 38 0.40 19.77 5.03
CA TYR A 38 1.04 18.94 4.01
C TYR A 38 0.40 17.57 3.87
N ILE A 39 0.57 16.98 2.69
CA ILE A 39 0.15 15.61 2.38
C ILE A 39 1.36 14.70 2.36
N GLU A 40 1.37 13.71 3.24
CA GLU A 40 2.36 12.63 3.23
C GLU A 40 1.77 11.45 2.44
N THR A 41 2.42 11.06 1.35
CA THR A 41 2.02 9.93 0.51
C THR A 41 2.99 8.77 0.69
N THR A 42 2.46 7.58 0.98
CA THR A 42 3.22 6.34 1.08
C THR A 42 2.63 5.29 0.13
N ILE A 43 3.47 4.59 -0.61
CA ILE A 43 3.08 3.41 -1.38
C ILE A 43 3.77 2.20 -0.77
N VAL A 44 2.99 1.20 -0.41
CA VAL A 44 3.46 -0.07 0.15
C VAL A 44 3.03 -1.19 -0.80
N SER A 45 3.99 -1.91 -1.37
CA SER A 45 3.69 -3.05 -2.24
C SER A 45 4.02 -4.38 -1.57
N ASN A 46 3.09 -5.33 -1.63
CA ASN A 46 3.33 -6.69 -1.18
C ASN A 46 3.96 -7.46 -2.34
N ILE A 47 5.25 -7.79 -2.25
CA ILE A 47 5.90 -8.64 -3.24
C ILE A 47 5.47 -10.08 -2.95
N ASN A 48 4.52 -10.60 -3.75
CA ASN A 48 4.18 -12.01 -3.71
C ASN A 48 5.17 -12.77 -4.62
N THR A 49 6.18 -13.38 -4.01
CA THR A 49 7.28 -14.08 -4.72
C THR A 49 6.82 -15.33 -5.47
N LEU A 50 5.59 -15.80 -5.25
CA LEU A 50 5.05 -17.04 -5.80
C LEU A 50 4.07 -16.84 -6.98
N ALA A 51 3.52 -15.64 -7.19
CA ALA A 51 2.52 -15.37 -8.23
C ALA A 51 3.01 -14.32 -9.23
N ARG A 52 3.60 -14.76 -10.35
CA ARG A 52 4.09 -13.88 -11.43
C ARG A 52 2.99 -13.09 -12.16
N SER A 53 1.72 -13.31 -11.83
CA SER A 53 0.57 -12.73 -12.52
C SER A 53 -0.37 -11.91 -11.64
N SER A 54 -0.07 -11.75 -10.33
CA SER A 54 -0.92 -10.95 -9.43
C SER A 54 -0.08 -10.18 -8.41
N LYS A 55 -0.37 -8.89 -8.23
CA LYS A 55 0.28 -8.03 -7.23
C LYS A 55 -0.76 -7.20 -6.49
N SER A 56 -0.53 -6.99 -5.20
CA SER A 56 -1.35 -6.10 -4.38
C SER A 56 -0.48 -5.05 -3.73
N GLY A 57 -1.03 -3.85 -3.59
CA GLY A 57 -0.38 -2.78 -2.86
C GLY A 57 -1.38 -1.78 -2.35
N THR A 58 -0.89 -0.89 -1.50
CA THR A 58 -1.67 0.16 -0.87
C THR A 58 -0.96 1.48 -1.08
N LYS A 59 -1.70 2.49 -1.54
CA LYS A 59 -1.26 3.88 -1.53
C LYS A 59 -2.07 4.64 -0.50
N THR A 60 -1.38 5.34 0.37
CA THR A 60 -1.94 6.09 1.48
C THR A 60 -1.54 7.54 1.36
N GLU A 61 -2.50 8.44 1.49
CA GLU A 61 -2.27 9.86 1.73
C GLU A 61 -2.72 10.21 3.15
N LYS A 62 -1.88 10.91 3.90
CA LYS A 62 -2.22 11.50 5.20
C LYS A 62 -2.23 13.01 5.06
N TYR A 63 -3.35 13.63 5.43
CA TYR A 63 -3.41 15.06 5.63
C TYR A 63 -2.82 15.39 7.01
N LYS A 64 -1.71 16.13 7.03
CA LYS A 64 -1.05 16.57 8.25
C LYS A 64 -1.13 18.10 8.36
N ASN A 65 -1.35 18.59 9.58
CA ASN A 65 -1.26 20.02 9.84
C ASN A 65 0.21 20.49 9.86
N ALA A 66 0.43 21.81 9.94
CA ALA A 66 1.77 22.39 10.01
C ALA A 66 2.63 21.88 11.19
N SER A 67 2.04 21.38 12.28
CA SER A 67 2.76 20.75 13.41
C SER A 67 3.08 19.27 13.20
N GLY A 68 2.63 18.67 12.09
CA GLY A 68 2.90 17.29 11.70
C GLY A 68 1.92 16.25 12.26
N GLU A 69 0.86 16.69 12.91
CA GLU A 69 -0.20 15.81 13.42
C GLU A 69 -1.08 15.32 12.26
N VAL A 70 -1.41 14.02 12.28
CA VAL A 70 -2.30 13.44 11.26
C VAL A 70 -3.74 13.82 11.57
N MET A 71 -4.33 14.62 10.69
CA MET A 71 -5.74 15.02 10.82
C MET A 71 -6.66 13.89 10.38
N TRP A 72 -6.37 13.30 9.22
CA TRP A 72 -7.06 12.17 8.64
C TRP A 72 -6.21 11.52 7.55
N SER A 73 -6.57 10.31 7.15
CA SER A 73 -5.93 9.61 6.03
C SER A 73 -6.92 8.91 5.13
N ILE A 74 -6.50 8.68 3.89
CA ILE A 74 -7.17 7.83 2.92
C ILE A 74 -6.15 6.86 2.33
N SER A 75 -6.54 5.60 2.21
CA SER A 75 -5.78 4.57 1.54
C SER A 75 -6.62 3.92 0.45
N VAL A 76 -6.00 3.66 -0.69
CA VAL A 76 -6.52 2.73 -1.70
C VAL A 76 -5.67 1.47 -1.70
N THR A 77 -6.31 0.33 -1.47
CA THR A 77 -5.68 -0.99 -1.67
C THR A 77 -6.17 -1.56 -2.98
N GLY A 78 -5.23 -1.81 -3.90
CA GLY A 78 -5.49 -2.38 -5.21
C GLY A 78 -4.94 -3.80 -5.31
N THR A 79 -5.67 -4.67 -6.01
CA THR A 79 -5.14 -5.95 -6.52
C THR A 79 -5.13 -5.88 -8.03
N PHE A 80 -4.03 -6.30 -8.63
CA PHE A 80 -3.76 -6.18 -10.05
C PHE A 80 -3.32 -7.51 -10.64
N SER A 81 -3.79 -7.80 -11.84
CA SER A 81 -3.27 -8.89 -12.67
C SER A 81 -2.36 -8.32 -13.75
N TYR A 82 -1.17 -8.87 -13.94
CA TYR A 82 -0.18 -8.39 -14.93
C TYR A 82 0.51 -9.56 -15.62
N ASN A 83 1.02 -9.34 -16.83
CA ASN A 83 1.63 -10.40 -17.64
C ASN A 83 2.91 -9.97 -18.39
N GLY A 84 3.49 -8.82 -18.04
CA GLY A 84 4.64 -8.24 -18.73
C GLY A 84 4.26 -7.30 -19.89
N SER A 85 3.09 -7.49 -20.50
CA SER A 85 2.59 -6.67 -21.62
C SER A 85 1.44 -5.74 -21.22
N SER A 86 0.62 -6.14 -20.25
CA SER A 86 -0.45 -5.32 -19.69
C SER A 86 -0.61 -5.54 -18.18
N CYS A 87 -1.32 -4.61 -17.54
CA CYS A 87 -1.77 -4.76 -16.16
C CYS A 87 -3.23 -4.29 -16.04
N THR A 88 -4.01 -4.97 -15.20
CA THR A 88 -5.43 -4.68 -14.97
C THR A 88 -5.73 -4.72 -13.48
N CYS A 89 -6.41 -3.69 -12.99
CA CYS A 89 -6.93 -3.65 -11.63
C CYS A 89 -8.16 -4.57 -11.50
N THR A 90 -8.04 -5.62 -10.70
CA THR A 90 -9.11 -6.59 -10.46
C THR A 90 -9.94 -6.24 -9.24
N LYS A 91 -9.33 -5.61 -8.22
CA LYS A 91 -9.99 -5.18 -6.99
C LYS A 91 -9.46 -3.82 -6.52
N ALA A 92 -10.34 -2.99 -5.99
CA ALA A 92 -9.99 -1.75 -5.31
C ALA A 92 -10.85 -1.61 -4.05
N THR A 93 -10.22 -1.25 -2.94
CA THR A 93 -10.90 -0.96 -1.67
C THR A 93 -10.36 0.32 -1.06
N VAL A 94 -11.22 1.06 -0.38
CA VAL A 94 -10.85 2.29 0.35
C VAL A 94 -10.82 2.01 1.84
N SER A 95 -9.85 2.59 2.55
CA SER A 95 -9.89 2.73 4.00
C SER A 95 -9.53 4.15 4.38
N THR A 96 -10.03 4.61 5.53
CA THR A 96 -9.78 5.97 6.02
C THR A 96 -9.54 5.95 7.52
N THR A 97 -8.68 6.83 8.02
CA THR A 97 -8.58 7.11 9.46
C THR A 97 -8.83 8.58 9.73
N LYS A 98 -9.21 8.92 10.96
CA LYS A 98 -9.52 10.30 11.35
C LYS A 98 -9.16 10.54 12.82
N PRO A 99 -7.87 10.66 13.15
CA PRO A 99 -7.44 10.89 14.53
C PRO A 99 -7.94 12.22 15.10
N SER A 100 -8.01 13.27 14.27
CA SER A 100 -8.48 14.58 14.71
C SER A 100 -10.00 14.61 14.87
N SER A 101 -10.49 15.11 16.01
CA SER A 101 -11.91 15.32 16.27
C SER A 101 -12.48 16.52 15.49
N MET A 102 -11.63 17.47 15.09
CA MET A 102 -12.01 18.67 14.34
C MET A 102 -12.50 18.36 12.91
N TRP A 103 -12.05 17.23 12.36
CA TRP A 103 -12.42 16.81 11.01
C TRP A 103 -13.59 15.82 11.02
N SER A 104 -14.36 15.81 9.94
CA SER A 104 -15.29 14.75 9.56
C SER A 104 -14.99 14.26 8.14
N LEU A 105 -15.35 13.01 7.81
CA LEU A 105 -15.05 12.41 6.50
C LEU A 105 -16.33 11.90 5.83
N SER A 106 -16.57 12.32 4.59
CA SER A 106 -17.70 11.93 3.75
C SER A 106 -17.24 11.40 2.39
N ASN A 107 -18.17 10.95 1.55
CA ASN A 107 -17.91 10.54 0.15
C ASN A 107 -16.80 9.48 -0.02
N LYS A 108 -16.65 8.58 0.96
CA LYS A 108 -15.67 7.50 0.92
C LYS A 108 -16.07 6.50 -0.16
N LYS A 109 -15.28 6.43 -1.23
CA LYS A 109 -15.56 5.54 -2.36
C LYS A 109 -14.28 4.93 -2.90
N ALA A 110 -14.40 3.70 -3.38
CA ALA A 110 -13.38 3.03 -4.16
C ALA A 110 -13.94 2.69 -5.54
N SER A 111 -13.10 2.79 -6.55
CA SER A 111 -13.41 2.36 -7.90
C SER A 111 -12.15 1.82 -8.58
N LYS A 112 -12.34 1.23 -9.76
CA LYS A 112 -11.26 0.71 -10.58
C LYS A 112 -11.47 1.11 -12.03
N SER A 113 -10.39 1.42 -12.73
CA SER A 113 -10.42 1.76 -14.16
C SER A 113 -9.12 1.31 -14.82
N GLY A 114 -9.20 0.40 -15.79
CA GLY A 114 -8.01 -0.18 -16.44
C GLY A 114 -7.01 -0.74 -15.42
N ASN A 115 -5.81 -0.18 -15.41
CA ASN A 115 -4.71 -0.54 -14.50
C ASN A 115 -4.68 0.29 -13.20
N LYS A 116 -5.79 0.94 -12.82
CA LYS A 116 -5.85 1.89 -11.69
C LYS A 116 -6.85 1.44 -10.63
N ALA A 117 -6.40 1.40 -9.39
CA ALA A 117 -7.24 1.41 -8.20
C ALA A 117 -7.37 2.85 -7.71
N ILE A 118 -8.59 3.31 -7.50
CA ILE A 118 -8.90 4.71 -7.20
C ILE A 118 -9.71 4.75 -5.90
N ALA A 119 -9.36 5.64 -4.98
CA ALA A 119 -10.18 5.95 -3.83
C ALA A 119 -10.35 7.46 -3.70
N SER A 120 -11.50 7.89 -3.18
CA SER A 120 -11.79 9.30 -2.93
C SER A 120 -12.45 9.48 -1.57
N VAL A 121 -12.15 10.61 -0.93
CA VAL A 121 -12.77 11.07 0.32
C VAL A 121 -12.86 12.59 0.31
N THR A 122 -13.88 13.12 0.98
CA THR A 122 -13.97 14.54 1.31
C THR A 122 -13.84 14.72 2.81
N GLY A 123 -12.85 15.50 3.24
CA GLY A 123 -12.66 15.94 4.62
C GLY A 123 -13.27 17.32 4.85
N HIS A 124 -13.93 17.50 5.98
CA HIS A 124 -14.53 18.77 6.39
C HIS A 124 -14.03 19.17 7.78
N ALA A 125 -13.63 20.43 7.92
CA ALA A 125 -13.31 21.12 9.17
C ALA A 125 -14.01 22.49 9.17
N PRO A 126 -14.07 23.21 10.31
CA PRO A 126 -14.67 24.55 10.33
C PRO A 126 -14.04 25.48 9.28
N GLY A 127 -14.84 25.93 8.32
CA GLY A 127 -14.40 26.82 7.23
C GLY A 127 -13.54 26.18 6.13
N VAL A 128 -13.28 24.87 6.18
CA VAL A 128 -12.38 24.17 5.23
C VAL A 128 -13.01 22.88 4.74
N THR A 129 -12.96 22.65 3.42
CA THR A 129 -13.35 21.37 2.80
C THR A 129 -12.28 20.96 1.80
N VAL A 130 -11.78 19.73 1.95
CA VAL A 130 -10.70 19.18 1.12
C VAL A 130 -11.15 17.85 0.54
N THR A 131 -11.17 17.74 -0.79
CA THR A 131 -11.40 16.46 -1.47
C THR A 131 -10.07 15.91 -1.96
N ARG A 132 -9.80 14.64 -1.65
CA ARG A 132 -8.63 13.91 -2.19
C ARG A 132 -9.09 12.70 -2.98
N THR A 133 -8.32 12.41 -4.04
CA THR A 133 -8.48 11.23 -4.86
C THR A 133 -7.12 10.55 -4.98
N VAL A 134 -6.97 9.41 -4.34
CA VAL A 134 -5.74 8.61 -4.37
C VAL A 134 -5.86 7.59 -5.48
N THR A 135 -4.86 7.55 -6.37
CA THR A 135 -4.78 6.58 -7.45
C THR A 135 -3.51 5.76 -7.32
N LEU A 136 -3.67 4.44 -7.23
CA LEU A 136 -2.62 3.45 -7.32
C LEU A 136 -2.68 2.80 -8.71
N THR A 137 -1.63 2.95 -9.49
CA THR A 137 -1.49 2.44 -10.85
C THR A 137 -0.53 1.27 -10.88
N CYS A 138 -0.77 0.30 -11.76
CA CYS A 138 0.13 -0.82 -12.02
C CYS A 138 0.67 -0.80 -13.46
N SER A 139 1.99 -0.93 -13.63
CA SER A 139 2.61 -1.09 -14.94
C SER A 139 2.49 -2.53 -15.47
N PRO A 140 2.66 -2.76 -16.79
CA PRO A 140 2.76 -4.11 -17.35
C PRO A 140 3.77 -5.04 -16.66
N SER A 141 4.87 -4.47 -16.15
CA SER A 141 5.91 -5.18 -15.39
C SER A 141 5.55 -5.43 -13.93
N GLY A 142 4.38 -4.99 -13.46
CA GLY A 142 3.94 -5.15 -12.07
C GLY A 142 4.53 -4.11 -11.10
N ASN A 143 5.02 -2.96 -11.60
CA ASN A 143 5.46 -1.86 -10.73
C ASN A 143 4.25 -1.03 -10.31
N LEU A 144 4.22 -0.60 -9.05
CA LEU A 144 3.11 0.17 -8.49
C LEU A 144 3.52 1.64 -8.29
N SER A 145 2.64 2.58 -8.64
CA SER A 145 2.87 4.04 -8.55
C SER A 145 1.60 4.82 -8.24
#